data_AF-A4TG46-F1
#
_entry.id   AF-A4TG46-F1
#
_cell.length_a   1.000
_cell.length_b   1.000
_cell.length_c   1.000
_cell.angle_alpha   90.00
_cell.angle_beta   90.00
_cell.angle_gamma   90.00
#
_symmetry.space_group_name_H-M   'P 1'
#
loop_
_entity.id
_entity.type
_entity.pdbx_description
1 polymer ?
#
loop_
_entity_poly.entity_id
_entity_poly.type
_entity_poly.pdbx_seq_one_letter_code
_entity_poly.pdbx_strand_id
1 'polypeptide(L)'
;MRPLLITATTPHGVVLARPWGIALDGLLASVLWHRRKADARCAGQQLTYHPDAAPADVELPLARCGTPGQEADWHWMATFCDLHPRQPAEPDIRWRTMRTDRSRLQHLAPTIGSQAVSDSAGRYQRRVIPVMAHPASTLTWRAVGDPDAIADLTADLTSIGKHRAVGEGFVSRWEISHLDDVTEWEAGHQHEPGVLGRTCPPRCVNDATLTGSLGTAAVRPPYIHPGNRTTAYYPAR
;
A
#
# COMPACT_ATOMS: atom_id res chain seq x y z
N MET A 1 12.31 12.45 -15.17
CA MET A 1 11.33 12.45 -14.06
C MET A 1 10.44 13.66 -14.23
N ARG A 2 9.14 13.57 -13.88
CA ARG A 2 8.19 14.68 -13.92
C ARG A 2 7.03 14.46 -12.95
N PRO A 3 6.29 15.51 -12.55
CA PRO A 3 5.04 15.40 -11.80
C PRO A 3 3.96 14.61 -12.54
N LEU A 4 3.30 13.69 -11.82
CA LEU A 4 2.30 12.77 -12.35
C LEU A 4 1.10 12.67 -11.41
N LEU A 5 -0.07 12.45 -12.01
CA LEU A 5 -1.26 11.93 -11.35
C LEU A 5 -1.47 10.49 -11.85
N ILE A 6 -1.47 9.54 -10.92
CA ILE A 6 -1.70 8.13 -11.19
C ILE A 6 -3.09 7.80 -10.65
N THR A 7 -3.92 7.17 -11.47
CA THR A 7 -5.30 6.80 -11.10
C THR A 7 -5.53 5.31 -11.34
N ALA A 8 -6.07 4.63 -10.33
CA ALA A 8 -6.59 3.26 -10.47
C ALA A 8 -8.12 3.28 -10.39
N THR A 9 -8.79 2.64 -11.35
CA THR A 9 -10.26 2.46 -11.33
C THR A 9 -10.61 1.14 -10.66
N THR A 10 -11.28 1.21 -9.50
CA THR A 10 -11.65 0.07 -8.65
C THR A 10 -13.17 -0.08 -8.55
N PRO A 11 -13.83 -0.73 -9.54
CA PRO A 11 -15.29 -0.73 -9.66
C PRO A 11 -16.04 -1.41 -8.49
N HIS A 12 -15.35 -2.21 -7.68
CA HIS A 12 -15.93 -2.96 -6.57
C HIS A 12 -15.59 -2.39 -5.18
N GLY A 13 -14.91 -1.24 -5.13
CA GLY A 13 -14.39 -0.64 -3.91
C GLY A 13 -13.03 -1.22 -3.52
N VAL A 14 -12.49 -0.71 -2.41
CA VAL A 14 -11.22 -1.17 -1.84
C VAL A 14 -11.32 -1.36 -0.34
N VAL A 15 -10.67 -2.42 0.15
CA VAL A 15 -10.47 -2.62 1.59
C VAL A 15 -9.04 -2.23 1.96
N LEU A 16 -8.93 -1.18 2.77
CA LEU A 16 -7.67 -0.62 3.22
C LEU A 16 -7.41 -1.01 4.68
N ALA A 17 -6.13 -1.12 5.04
CA ALA A 17 -5.73 -1.43 6.41
C ALA A 17 -5.38 -0.19 7.23
N ARG A 18 -5.17 0.95 6.57
CA ARG A 18 -4.80 2.22 7.18
C ARG A 18 -5.74 3.32 6.69
N PRO A 19 -6.06 4.30 7.55
CA PRO A 19 -6.95 5.41 7.19
C PRO A 19 -6.40 6.25 6.02
N TRP A 20 -5.08 6.39 5.94
CA TRP A 20 -4.41 7.26 4.96
C TRP A 20 -4.18 6.61 3.59
N GLY A 21 -4.74 5.44 3.34
CA GLY A 21 -4.55 4.75 2.06
C GLY A 21 -3.29 3.89 1.95
N ILE A 22 -3.02 3.47 0.72
CA ILE A 22 -1.86 2.65 0.35
C ILE A 22 -0.81 3.53 -0.34
N ALA A 23 0.44 3.37 0.05
CA ALA A 23 1.57 4.07 -0.55
C ALA A 23 1.88 3.57 -1.97
N LEU A 24 2.03 4.49 -2.94
CA LEU A 24 2.36 4.13 -4.32
C LEU A 24 3.73 3.45 -4.41
N ASP A 25 4.75 4.02 -3.76
CA ASP A 25 6.09 3.44 -3.69
C ASP A 25 6.07 2.02 -3.08
N GLY A 26 5.23 1.78 -2.07
CA GLY A 26 4.98 0.45 -1.51
C GLY A 26 4.36 -0.54 -2.50
N LEU A 27 3.43 -0.09 -3.35
CA LEU A 27 2.85 -0.90 -4.42
C LEU A 27 3.89 -1.25 -5.48
N LEU A 28 4.63 -0.27 -5.98
CA LEU A 28 5.67 -0.47 -7.00
C LEU A 28 6.80 -1.38 -6.49
N ALA A 29 7.26 -1.14 -5.26
CA ALA A 29 8.25 -2.01 -4.61
C ALA A 29 7.75 -3.46 -4.48
N SER A 30 6.45 -3.66 -4.24
CA SER A 30 5.87 -5.01 -4.17
C SER A 30 5.94 -5.74 -5.51
N VAL A 31 5.68 -5.06 -6.63
CA VAL A 31 5.80 -5.62 -8.00
C VAL A 31 7.22 -6.08 -8.24
N LEU A 32 8.19 -5.20 -8.00
CA LEU A 32 9.61 -5.52 -8.19
C LEU A 32 10.06 -6.68 -7.32
N TRP A 33 9.59 -6.75 -6.07
CA TRP A 33 9.84 -7.90 -5.20
C TRP A 33 9.22 -9.19 -5.73
N HIS A 34 8.02 -9.12 -6.32
CA HIS A 34 7.38 -10.26 -6.96
C HIS A 34 8.15 -10.75 -8.20
N ARG A 35 8.63 -9.83 -9.05
CA ARG A 35 9.50 -10.14 -10.19
C ARG A 35 10.81 -10.80 -9.73
N ARG A 36 11.53 -10.21 -8.76
CA ARG A 36 12.76 -10.79 -8.18
C ARG A 36 12.54 -12.20 -7.61
N LYS A 37 11.41 -12.46 -6.93
CA LYS A 37 11.07 -13.81 -6.45
C LYS A 37 10.76 -14.78 -7.58
N ALA A 38 10.22 -14.32 -8.70
CA ALA A 38 10.00 -15.16 -9.88
C ALA A 38 11.35 -15.53 -10.52
N ASP A 39 12.21 -14.55 -10.74
CA ASP A 39 13.55 -14.74 -11.32
C ASP A 39 14.41 -15.69 -10.47
N ALA A 40 14.42 -15.47 -9.15
CA ALA A 40 15.12 -16.36 -8.21
C ALA A 40 14.61 -17.80 -8.33
N ARG A 41 13.29 -18.01 -8.40
CA ARG A 41 12.69 -19.35 -8.57
C ARG A 41 13.09 -19.99 -9.90
N CYS A 42 13.11 -19.22 -10.99
CA CYS A 42 13.57 -19.69 -12.29
C CYS A 42 15.06 -20.08 -12.27
N ALA A 43 15.87 -19.39 -11.46
CA ALA A 43 17.28 -19.71 -11.23
C ALA A 43 17.52 -20.83 -10.19
N GLY A 44 16.46 -21.49 -9.69
CA GLY A 44 16.58 -22.54 -8.66
C GLY A 44 16.91 -22.02 -7.25
N GLN A 45 16.77 -20.72 -7.02
CA GLN A 45 17.01 -20.05 -5.74
C GLN A 45 15.68 -19.69 -5.04
N GLN A 46 15.73 -19.48 -3.72
CA GLN A 46 14.58 -19.01 -2.95
C GLN A 46 14.91 -17.70 -2.25
N LEU A 47 14.26 -16.61 -2.70
CA LEU A 47 14.35 -15.31 -2.06
C LEU A 47 13.31 -15.19 -0.94
N THR A 48 13.77 -15.09 0.31
CA THR A 48 12.91 -14.95 1.49
C THR A 48 13.17 -13.62 2.19
N TYR A 49 12.11 -12.98 2.68
CA TYR A 49 12.24 -11.77 3.50
C TYR A 49 12.69 -12.14 4.91
N HIS A 50 13.75 -11.48 5.40
CA HIS A 50 14.25 -11.63 6.76
C HIS A 50 13.90 -10.38 7.57
N PRO A 51 13.09 -10.50 8.64
CA PRO A 51 12.58 -9.34 9.37
C PRO A 51 13.67 -8.57 10.13
N ASP A 52 14.75 -9.24 10.52
CA ASP A 52 15.86 -8.65 11.28
C ASP A 52 17.00 -8.16 10.39
N ALA A 53 16.97 -8.51 9.10
CA ALA A 53 17.96 -8.04 8.13
C ALA A 53 17.54 -6.67 7.59
N ALA A 54 18.51 -5.75 7.46
CA ALA A 54 18.26 -4.49 6.77
C ALA A 54 17.75 -4.79 5.35
N PRO A 55 16.55 -4.31 4.98
CA PRO A 55 16.01 -4.57 3.67
C PRO A 55 16.86 -3.84 2.64
N ALA A 56 17.20 -4.52 1.55
CA ALA A 56 17.84 -3.87 0.42
C ALA A 56 16.89 -2.81 -0.16
N ASP A 57 17.42 -1.63 -0.43
CA ASP A 57 16.67 -0.58 -1.11
C ASP A 57 16.27 -1.08 -2.51
N VAL A 58 14.98 -0.95 -2.82
CA VAL A 58 14.45 -1.28 -4.15
C VAL A 58 14.42 0.00 -4.95
N GLU A 59 15.21 0.06 -6.02
CA GLU A 59 15.18 1.16 -6.97
C GLU A 59 13.80 1.27 -7.63
N LEU A 60 13.14 2.41 -7.46
CA LEU A 60 11.82 2.69 -8.03
C LEU A 60 11.92 3.73 -9.15
N PRO A 61 10.99 3.71 -10.13
CA PRO A 61 10.88 4.75 -11.15
C PRO A 61 10.26 6.05 -10.60
N LEU A 62 10.66 6.44 -9.39
CA LEU A 62 10.21 7.61 -8.66
C LEU A 62 11.41 8.49 -8.32
N ALA A 63 11.24 9.80 -8.26
CA ALA A 63 12.27 10.70 -7.74
C ALA A 63 12.41 10.51 -6.22
N ARG A 64 13.52 11.00 -5.65
CA ARG A 64 13.80 10.92 -4.21
C ARG A 64 13.78 12.29 -3.59
N CYS A 65 13.20 12.40 -2.40
CA CYS A 65 13.42 13.52 -1.50
C CYS A 65 14.51 13.13 -0.51
N GLY A 66 15.58 13.91 -0.47
CA GLY A 66 16.78 13.63 0.33
C GLY A 66 17.77 12.67 -0.34
N THR A 67 18.99 12.62 0.20
CA THR A 67 20.09 11.82 -0.36
C THR A 67 20.32 10.53 0.44
N PRO A 68 20.15 9.33 -0.17
CA PRO A 68 20.48 8.07 0.49
C PRO A 68 21.92 8.03 1.01
N GLY A 69 22.10 7.55 2.24
CA GLY A 69 23.41 7.51 2.92
C GLY A 69 23.81 8.81 3.61
N GLN A 70 23.18 9.94 3.31
CA GLN A 70 23.38 11.21 4.02
C GLN A 70 22.19 11.53 4.95
N GLU A 71 20.97 11.35 4.43
CA GLU A 71 19.73 11.61 5.15
C GLU A 71 19.03 10.30 5.45
N ALA A 72 18.99 9.88 6.72
CA ALA A 72 18.36 8.62 7.12
C ALA A 72 16.85 8.56 6.79
N ASP A 73 16.22 9.73 6.64
CA ASP A 73 14.81 9.98 6.41
C ASP A 73 14.52 10.40 4.95
N TRP A 74 15.41 10.05 4.02
CA TRP A 74 15.11 10.08 2.58
C TRP A 74 13.91 9.20 2.24
N HIS A 75 13.17 9.56 1.19
CA HIS A 75 12.02 8.79 0.71
C HIS A 75 11.71 9.04 -0.76
N TRP A 76 10.91 8.15 -1.36
CA TRP A 76 10.42 8.32 -2.74
C TRP A 76 9.38 9.43 -2.83
N MET A 77 9.35 10.21 -3.91
CA MET A 77 8.39 11.30 -4.09
C MET A 77 7.07 10.77 -4.65
N ALA A 78 6.20 10.28 -3.77
CA ALA A 78 4.86 9.80 -4.11
C ALA A 78 3.90 9.85 -2.92
N THR A 79 2.64 10.18 -3.12
CA THR A 79 1.67 10.21 -2.03
C THR A 79 1.21 8.80 -1.63
N PHE A 80 0.44 8.70 -0.55
CA PHE A 80 -0.52 7.62 -0.37
C PHE A 80 -1.72 7.82 -1.32
N CYS A 81 -2.69 6.90 -1.32
CA CYS A 81 -3.86 7.04 -2.18
C CYS A 81 -4.89 8.00 -1.59
N ASP A 82 -5.40 8.94 -2.39
CA ASP A 82 -6.66 9.63 -2.11
C ASP A 82 -7.82 8.81 -2.70
N LEU A 83 -8.95 8.76 -1.99
CA LEU A 83 -10.10 7.96 -2.38
C LEU A 83 -11.17 8.84 -3.04
N HIS A 84 -11.64 8.44 -4.22
CA HIS A 84 -12.68 9.17 -4.94
C HIS A 84 -13.86 8.26 -5.33
N PRO A 85 -15.12 8.73 -5.21
CA PRO A 85 -15.52 10.01 -4.61
C PRO A 85 -15.20 10.06 -3.10
N ARG A 86 -14.84 11.26 -2.61
CA ARG A 86 -14.61 11.53 -1.19
C ARG A 86 -15.97 11.60 -0.48
N GLN A 87 -16.66 10.48 -0.33
CA GLN A 87 -17.91 10.45 0.40
C GLN A 87 -17.61 10.35 1.91
N PRO A 88 -18.29 11.14 2.76
CA PRO A 88 -18.36 10.85 4.20
C PRO A 88 -19.28 9.65 4.49
N ALA A 89 -19.52 8.77 3.51
CA ALA A 89 -20.49 7.70 3.60
C ALA A 89 -20.00 6.63 4.57
N GLU A 90 -20.94 6.13 5.37
CA GLU A 90 -20.72 5.00 6.27
C GLU A 90 -19.95 3.89 5.53
N PRO A 91 -18.85 3.39 6.11
CA PRO A 91 -18.12 2.28 5.51
C PRO A 91 -19.07 1.12 5.23
N ASP A 92 -18.95 0.54 4.04
CA ASP A 92 -19.74 -0.62 3.64
C ASP A 92 -19.26 -1.82 4.47
N ILE A 93 -20.06 -2.21 5.48
CA ILE A 93 -19.74 -3.33 6.35
C ILE A 93 -20.04 -4.63 5.61
N ARG A 94 -19.00 -5.23 5.05
CA ARG A 94 -19.08 -6.53 4.40
C ARG A 94 -18.81 -7.63 5.41
N TRP A 95 -19.76 -8.55 5.57
CA TRP A 95 -19.62 -9.68 6.50
C TRP A 95 -18.91 -10.83 5.82
N ARG A 96 -17.71 -11.18 6.32
CA ARG A 96 -16.94 -12.30 5.80
C ARG A 96 -17.02 -13.48 6.74
N THR A 97 -17.27 -14.65 6.15
CA THR A 97 -17.17 -15.91 6.86
C THR A 97 -15.76 -16.47 6.71
N MET A 98 -15.07 -16.67 7.83
CA MET A 98 -13.73 -17.25 7.90
C MET A 98 -13.79 -18.60 8.60
N ARG A 99 -13.13 -19.60 8.01
CA ARG A 99 -12.88 -20.89 8.65
C ARG A 99 -11.46 -20.93 9.21
N THR A 100 -11.25 -21.76 10.23
CA THR A 100 -9.90 -22.04 10.73
C THR A 100 -9.05 -22.63 9.61
N ASP A 101 -7.81 -22.17 9.50
CA ASP A 101 -6.82 -22.68 8.55
C ASP A 101 -6.69 -24.21 8.67
N ARG A 102 -6.87 -24.91 7.55
CA ARG A 102 -6.82 -26.37 7.51
C ARG A 102 -5.44 -26.93 7.84
N SER A 103 -4.37 -26.22 7.50
CA SER A 103 -3.00 -26.62 7.85
C SER A 103 -2.77 -26.57 9.36
N ARG A 104 -3.32 -25.56 10.05
CA ARG A 104 -3.29 -25.46 11.51
C ARG A 104 -4.11 -26.56 12.18
N LEU A 105 -5.24 -26.93 11.57
CA LEU A 105 -6.03 -28.05 12.06
C LEU A 105 -5.23 -29.36 11.96
N GLN A 106 -4.49 -29.59 10.88
CA GLN A 106 -3.67 -30.80 10.68
C GLN A 106 -2.58 -31.01 11.74
N HIS A 107 -2.21 -29.98 12.52
CA HIS A 107 -1.32 -30.15 13.67
C HIS A 107 -1.97 -30.89 14.85
N LEU A 108 -3.31 -30.97 14.88
CA LEU A 108 -4.06 -31.64 15.95
C LEU A 108 -4.31 -33.12 15.63
N ALA A 109 -4.41 -33.46 14.35
CA ALA A 109 -4.58 -34.83 13.88
C ALA A 109 -4.08 -34.98 12.43
N PRO A 110 -3.41 -36.09 12.09
CA PRO A 110 -2.84 -36.33 10.75
C PRO A 110 -3.91 -36.44 9.65
N THR A 111 -5.15 -36.79 10.00
CA THR A 111 -6.29 -36.80 9.08
C THR A 111 -7.48 -36.13 9.73
N ILE A 112 -7.97 -35.04 9.14
CA ILE A 112 -9.17 -34.33 9.60
C ILE A 112 -10.23 -34.42 8.51
N GLY A 113 -11.23 -35.25 8.76
CA GLY A 113 -12.43 -35.33 7.95
C GLY A 113 -13.18 -33.99 7.95
N SER A 114 -13.95 -33.72 6.89
CA SER A 114 -14.68 -32.46 6.72
C SER A 114 -15.71 -32.17 7.82
N GLN A 115 -16.08 -33.18 8.62
CA GLN A 115 -17.05 -33.10 9.72
C GLN A 115 -16.40 -33.15 11.12
N ALA A 116 -15.08 -33.35 11.23
CA ALA A 116 -14.41 -33.53 12.52
C ALA A 116 -14.29 -32.23 13.34
N VAL A 117 -14.47 -31.07 12.69
CA VAL A 117 -14.47 -29.76 13.32
C VAL A 117 -15.84 -29.13 13.13
N SER A 118 -16.51 -28.80 14.24
CA SER A 118 -17.78 -28.10 14.19
C SER A 118 -17.58 -26.68 13.69
N ASP A 119 -18.33 -26.31 12.64
CA ASP A 119 -18.37 -24.94 12.13
C ASP A 119 -19.19 -24.01 13.06
N SER A 120 -20.01 -24.55 13.97
CA SER A 120 -20.95 -23.78 14.80
C SER A 120 -20.60 -23.73 16.28
N ALA A 121 -19.61 -24.50 16.75
CA ALA A 121 -19.25 -24.58 18.15
C ALA A 121 -17.76 -24.83 18.37
N GLY A 122 -17.26 -24.35 19.52
CA GLY A 122 -15.90 -24.59 19.97
C GLY A 122 -14.87 -23.63 19.38
N ARG A 123 -13.59 -23.86 19.73
CA ARG A 123 -12.48 -22.92 19.48
C ARG A 123 -12.20 -22.65 18.00
N TYR A 124 -12.48 -23.63 17.15
CA TYR A 124 -12.21 -23.60 15.71
C TYR A 124 -13.44 -23.32 14.86
N GLN A 125 -14.55 -22.92 15.49
CA GLN A 125 -15.79 -22.59 14.81
C GLN A 125 -15.58 -21.50 13.75
N ARG A 126 -16.47 -21.51 12.77
CA ARG A 126 -16.55 -20.52 11.72
C ARG A 126 -16.82 -19.16 12.35
N ARG A 127 -16.06 -18.15 11.94
CA ARG A 127 -16.19 -16.78 12.44
C ARG A 127 -16.79 -15.91 11.35
N VAL A 128 -17.76 -15.09 11.73
CA VAL A 128 -18.22 -14.00 10.86
C VAL A 128 -17.51 -12.74 11.33
N ILE A 129 -16.73 -12.12 10.45
CA ILE A 129 -15.88 -10.97 10.74
C ILE A 129 -16.41 -9.81 9.90
N PRO A 130 -16.75 -8.66 10.51
CA PRO A 130 -17.06 -7.45 9.76
C PRO A 130 -15.78 -6.93 9.10
N VAL A 131 -15.86 -6.63 7.82
CA VAL A 131 -14.79 -6.00 7.04
C VAL A 131 -15.30 -4.65 6.58
N MET A 132 -14.57 -3.60 6.93
CA MET A 132 -14.87 -2.24 6.50
C MET A 132 -14.36 -2.07 5.07
N ALA A 133 -15.27 -2.02 4.10
CA ALA A 133 -14.95 -1.66 2.73
C ALA A 133 -15.19 -0.16 2.53
N HIS A 134 -14.26 0.51 1.86
CA HIS A 134 -14.45 1.88 1.43
C HIS A 134 -14.98 1.86 0.01
N PRO A 135 -16.23 2.30 -0.23
CA PRO A 135 -16.78 2.40 -1.58
C PRO A 135 -16.10 3.57 -2.30
N ALA A 136 -14.94 3.30 -2.89
CA ALA A 136 -14.26 4.21 -3.81
C ALA A 136 -14.23 3.58 -5.20
N SER A 137 -14.73 4.31 -6.19
CA SER A 137 -14.65 3.91 -7.59
C SER A 137 -13.26 4.11 -8.16
N THR A 138 -12.48 5.00 -7.56
CA THR A 138 -11.16 5.42 -8.04
C THR A 138 -10.24 5.75 -6.88
N LEU A 139 -8.96 5.42 -7.05
CA LEU A 139 -7.87 5.79 -6.17
C LEU A 139 -6.87 6.63 -6.95
N THR A 140 -6.40 7.74 -6.35
CA THR A 140 -5.43 8.63 -7.00
C THR A 140 -4.17 8.77 -6.16
N TRP A 141 -3.04 8.94 -6.84
CA TRP A 141 -1.75 9.26 -6.24
C TRP A 141 -1.12 10.40 -7.02
N ARG A 142 -0.45 11.31 -6.32
CA ARG A 142 0.51 12.20 -6.95
C ARG A 142 1.91 11.63 -6.77
N ALA A 143 2.77 11.81 -7.77
CA ALA A 143 4.16 11.39 -7.68
C ALA A 143 5.06 12.22 -8.60
N VAL A 144 6.36 12.09 -8.41
CA VAL A 144 7.38 12.53 -9.37
C VAL A 144 8.12 11.31 -9.84
N GLY A 145 8.12 11.05 -11.15
CA GLY A 145 8.67 9.79 -11.66
C GLY A 145 8.76 9.70 -13.16
N ASP A 146 9.09 8.49 -13.63
CA ASP A 146 9.08 8.13 -15.05
C ASP A 146 7.75 7.44 -15.37
N PRO A 147 6.84 8.06 -16.14
CA PRO A 147 5.52 7.52 -16.39
C PRO A 147 5.55 6.18 -17.12
N ASP A 148 6.50 5.94 -18.02
CA ASP A 148 6.53 4.72 -18.83
C ASP A 148 6.98 3.53 -17.98
N ALA A 149 8.00 3.74 -17.14
CA ALA A 149 8.45 2.75 -16.19
C ALA A 149 7.43 2.50 -15.07
N ILE A 150 6.68 3.51 -14.64
CA ILE A 150 5.56 3.32 -13.70
C ILE A 150 4.43 2.53 -14.38
N ALA A 151 4.09 2.84 -15.64
CA ALA A 151 3.06 2.14 -16.38
C ALA A 151 3.35 0.63 -16.46
N ASP A 152 4.60 0.26 -16.80
CA ASP A 152 5.07 -1.13 -16.83
C ASP A 152 4.84 -1.85 -15.49
N LEU A 153 5.19 -1.21 -14.37
CA LEU A 153 4.98 -1.82 -13.05
C LEU A 153 3.49 -1.90 -12.68
N THR A 154 2.69 -0.89 -13.02
CA THR A 154 1.24 -0.89 -12.71
C THR A 154 0.46 -1.90 -13.55
N ALA A 155 0.95 -2.30 -14.72
CA ALA A 155 0.35 -3.36 -15.53
C ALA A 155 0.30 -4.72 -14.79
N ASP A 156 1.26 -4.97 -13.90
CA ASP A 156 1.29 -6.17 -13.04
C ASP A 156 0.38 -6.05 -11.80
N LEU A 157 -0.18 -4.87 -11.53
CA LEU A 157 -1.03 -4.59 -10.38
C LEU A 157 -2.53 -4.66 -10.75
N THR A 158 -3.02 -5.88 -10.87
CA THR A 158 -4.45 -6.15 -11.12
C THR A 158 -5.35 -5.99 -9.89
N SER A 159 -4.77 -5.84 -8.70
CA SER A 159 -5.52 -5.67 -7.46
C SER A 159 -4.73 -4.99 -6.34
N ILE A 160 -5.43 -4.15 -5.56
CA ILE A 160 -4.90 -3.31 -4.49
C ILE A 160 -5.57 -3.67 -3.15
N GLY A 161 -4.83 -3.54 -2.05
CA GLY A 161 -5.39 -3.75 -0.72
C GLY A 161 -5.60 -5.22 -0.34
N LYS A 162 -6.52 -5.45 0.60
CA LYS A 162 -6.82 -6.77 1.19
C LYS A 162 -8.00 -7.44 0.50
N HIS A 163 -8.14 -8.75 0.72
CA HIS A 163 -9.31 -9.54 0.29
C HIS A 163 -9.52 -9.62 -1.24
N ARG A 164 -8.45 -9.51 -2.01
CA ARG A 164 -8.43 -9.60 -3.49
C ARG A 164 -9.14 -10.84 -4.06
N ALA A 165 -9.12 -11.96 -3.33
CA ALA A 165 -9.73 -13.22 -3.74
C ALA A 165 -11.28 -13.18 -3.83
N VAL A 166 -11.93 -12.13 -3.32
CA VAL A 166 -13.39 -11.95 -3.41
C VAL A 166 -13.78 -10.71 -4.23
N GLY A 167 -12.87 -10.20 -5.06
CA GLY A 167 -13.11 -9.07 -5.98
C GLY A 167 -12.76 -7.69 -5.43
N GLU A 168 -12.41 -7.58 -4.14
CA GLU A 168 -12.03 -6.30 -3.52
C GLU A 168 -10.74 -5.74 -4.09
N GLY A 169 -10.75 -4.42 -4.34
CA GLY A 169 -9.61 -3.69 -4.84
C GLY A 169 -9.15 -4.15 -6.23
N PHE A 170 -9.97 -4.90 -6.97
CA PHE A 170 -9.73 -5.20 -8.38
C PHE A 170 -9.54 -3.90 -9.14
N VAL A 171 -8.45 -3.82 -9.91
CA VAL A 171 -8.15 -2.66 -10.75
C VAL A 171 -8.52 -2.99 -12.19
N SER A 172 -9.54 -2.29 -12.68
CA SER A 172 -10.00 -2.43 -14.06
C SER A 172 -9.15 -1.64 -15.05
N ARG A 173 -8.55 -0.53 -14.60
CA ARG A 173 -7.74 0.37 -15.44
C ARG A 173 -6.79 1.20 -14.59
N TRP A 174 -5.59 1.42 -15.11
CA TRP A 174 -4.65 2.42 -14.65
C TRP A 174 -4.57 3.56 -15.67
N GLU A 175 -4.49 4.79 -15.18
CA GLU A 175 -4.25 5.99 -15.97
C GLU A 175 -3.11 6.76 -15.33
N ILE A 176 -2.19 7.28 -16.15
CA ILE A 176 -1.07 8.10 -15.70
C ILE A 176 -1.09 9.37 -16.55
N SER A 177 -1.33 10.51 -15.93
CA SER A 177 -1.35 11.82 -16.58
C SER A 177 -0.31 12.74 -15.99
N HIS A 178 0.11 13.74 -16.75
CA HIS A 178 1.01 14.79 -16.27
C HIS A 178 0.28 15.79 -15.38
N LEU A 179 1.01 16.40 -14.45
CA LEU A 179 0.55 17.55 -13.68
C LEU A 179 1.44 18.74 -14.02
N ASP A 180 0.97 19.62 -14.89
CA ASP A 180 1.79 20.71 -15.42
C ASP A 180 1.89 21.91 -14.46
N ASP A 181 0.88 22.13 -13.61
CA ASP A 181 0.77 23.30 -12.73
C ASP A 181 1.14 23.01 -11.25
N VAL A 182 2.04 22.04 -11.03
CA VAL A 182 2.52 21.72 -9.67
C VAL A 182 4.03 21.54 -9.67
N THR A 183 4.66 21.94 -8.58
CA THR A 183 6.08 21.66 -8.34
C THR A 183 6.31 20.17 -8.08
N GLU A 184 7.55 19.71 -8.28
CA GLU A 184 7.93 18.34 -7.91
C GLU A 184 7.67 18.05 -6.43
N TRP A 185 7.95 19.01 -5.55
CA TRP A 185 7.70 18.85 -4.12
C TRP A 185 6.20 18.64 -3.85
N GLU A 186 5.31 19.48 -4.40
CA GLU A 186 3.86 19.34 -4.23
C GLU A 186 3.35 17.99 -4.76
N ALA A 187 3.82 17.57 -5.94
CA ALA A 187 3.46 16.27 -6.51
C ALA A 187 3.97 15.08 -5.68
N GLY A 188 5.12 15.22 -5.01
CA GLY A 188 5.68 14.17 -4.16
C GLY A 188 5.07 14.09 -2.75
N HIS A 189 4.47 15.17 -2.25
CA HIS A 189 4.14 15.32 -0.83
C HIS A 189 2.67 15.63 -0.54
N GLN A 190 1.91 16.19 -1.48
CA GLN A 190 0.55 16.68 -1.24
C GLN A 190 -0.49 15.94 -2.09
N HIS A 191 -1.67 15.66 -1.53
CA HIS A 191 -2.81 15.15 -2.32
C HIS A 191 -3.45 16.24 -3.17
N GLU A 192 -3.56 17.43 -2.59
CA GLU A 192 -4.06 18.66 -3.16
C GLU A 192 -3.33 19.83 -2.49
N PRO A 193 -3.31 21.03 -3.10
CA PRO A 193 -2.53 22.15 -2.59
C PRO A 193 -2.77 22.38 -1.09
N GLY A 194 -1.68 22.33 -0.31
CA GLY A 194 -1.69 22.56 1.12
C GLY A 194 -2.14 21.38 1.99
N VAL A 195 -2.43 20.20 1.43
CA VAL A 195 -2.80 19.01 2.23
C VAL A 195 -1.79 17.90 2.09
N LEU A 196 -1.11 17.56 3.19
CA LEU A 196 -0.09 16.51 3.21
C LEU A 196 -0.70 15.15 2.84
N GLY A 197 -0.11 14.48 1.86
CA GLY A 197 -0.58 13.22 1.30
C GLY A 197 0.30 12.00 1.56
N ARG A 198 1.39 12.13 2.32
CA ARG A 198 2.20 11.00 2.78
C ARG A 198 2.81 11.30 4.15
N THR A 199 3.38 10.29 4.79
CA THR A 199 4.24 10.53 5.93
C THR A 199 5.52 11.25 5.50
N CYS A 200 5.79 12.40 6.12
CA CYS A 200 6.91 13.27 5.77
C CYS A 200 7.71 13.70 7.00
N PRO A 201 9.04 13.66 6.96
CA PRO A 201 9.87 14.21 8.02
C PRO A 201 9.69 15.74 8.14
N PRO A 202 9.93 16.33 9.32
CA PRO A 202 9.74 17.77 9.55
C PRO A 202 10.44 18.68 8.54
N ARG A 203 11.63 18.28 8.06
CA ARG A 203 12.41 19.06 7.07
C ARG A 203 11.68 19.26 5.73
N CYS A 204 10.71 18.41 5.43
CA CYS A 204 9.95 18.46 4.19
C CYS A 204 8.69 19.30 4.33
N VAL A 205 8.23 19.62 5.55
CA VAL A 205 6.94 20.29 5.78
C VAL A 205 7.16 21.80 5.90
N ASN A 206 6.32 22.58 5.21
CA ASN A 206 6.25 24.03 5.35
C ASN A 206 5.02 24.45 6.17
N ASP A 207 5.02 25.67 6.70
CA ASP A 207 3.95 26.21 7.57
C ASP A 207 2.57 26.27 6.90
N ALA A 208 2.52 26.30 5.57
CA ALA A 208 1.29 26.35 4.79
C ALA A 208 0.65 24.96 4.57
N THR A 209 1.34 23.87 4.92
CA THR A 209 0.84 22.51 4.71
C THR A 209 0.09 22.01 5.93
N LEU A 210 -1.20 21.71 5.75
CA LEU A 210 -1.99 21.00 6.74
C LEU A 210 -1.46 19.58 6.91
N THR A 211 -1.07 19.24 8.14
CA THR A 211 -0.57 17.92 8.53
C THR A 211 -1.43 17.30 9.64
N GLY A 212 -1.32 15.98 9.79
CA GLY A 212 -1.72 15.27 11.00
C GLY A 212 -0.69 15.46 12.13
N SER A 213 -0.79 14.62 13.16
CA SER A 213 0.13 14.67 14.31
C SER A 213 1.57 14.32 13.91
N LEU A 214 2.52 14.83 14.69
CA LEU A 214 3.92 14.40 14.63
C LEU A 214 4.09 13.09 15.41
N GLY A 215 4.79 12.11 14.83
CA GLY A 215 5.06 10.85 15.51
C GLY A 215 6.16 10.03 14.83
N THR A 216 6.22 8.74 15.17
CA THR A 216 7.17 7.80 14.55
C THR A 216 6.49 7.01 13.44
N ALA A 217 6.82 7.30 12.19
CA ALA A 217 6.21 6.69 11.03
C ALA A 217 7.25 6.16 10.04
N ALA A 218 6.89 5.10 9.31
CA ALA A 218 7.70 4.63 8.20
C ALA A 218 7.55 5.58 7.01
N VAL A 219 8.67 5.94 6.38
CA VAL A 219 8.69 6.90 5.26
C VAL A 219 9.05 6.24 3.92
N ARG A 220 9.40 4.96 3.88
CA ARG A 220 9.69 4.25 2.64
C ARG A 220 9.46 2.74 2.75
N PRO A 221 9.30 2.02 1.63
CA PRO A 221 9.21 0.57 1.62
C PRO A 221 10.51 -0.11 2.08
N PRO A 222 10.43 -1.31 2.69
CA PRO A 222 9.21 -1.93 3.21
C PRO A 222 8.69 -1.19 4.46
N TYR A 223 7.42 -0.75 4.41
CA TYR A 223 6.77 0.04 5.49
C TYR A 223 6.56 -0.73 6.79
N ILE A 224 6.74 -2.05 6.76
CA ILE A 224 6.68 -2.92 7.95
C ILE A 224 8.01 -2.94 8.72
N HIS A 225 9.13 -2.64 8.06
CA HIS A 225 10.45 -2.78 8.67
C HIS A 225 10.75 -1.59 9.60
N PRO A 226 11.14 -1.83 10.87
CA PRO A 226 11.40 -0.76 11.84
C PRO A 226 12.46 0.25 11.39
N GLY A 227 13.49 -0.18 10.67
CA GLY A 227 14.58 0.69 10.20
C GLY A 227 14.18 1.77 9.19
N ASN A 228 12.96 1.71 8.63
CA ASN A 228 12.43 2.75 7.74
C ASN A 228 11.59 3.79 8.47
N ARG A 229 11.53 3.72 9.81
CA ARG A 229 10.77 4.65 10.65
C ARG A 229 11.64 5.82 11.10
N THR A 230 11.05 7.00 11.09
CA THR A 230 11.66 8.25 11.54
C THR A 230 10.59 9.13 12.19
N THR A 231 11.02 10.25 12.77
CA THR A 231 10.12 11.33 13.18
C THR A 231 9.50 11.94 11.93
N ALA A 232 8.17 11.86 11.82
CA ALA A 232 7.44 12.31 10.65
C ALA A 232 6.03 12.78 11.02
N TYR A 233 5.52 13.75 10.28
CA TYR A 233 4.13 14.14 10.28
C TYR A 233 3.30 13.09 9.52
N TYR A 234 2.14 12.76 10.07
CA TYR A 234 1.14 11.97 9.35
C TYR A 234 0.35 12.85 8.37
N PRO A 235 -0.24 12.27 7.31
CA PRO A 235 -1.25 12.96 6.50
C PRO A 235 -2.35 13.58 7.36
N ALA A 236 -2.89 14.72 6.93
CA ALA A 236 -3.95 15.44 7.66
C ALA A 236 -5.35 14.82 7.54
N ARG A 237 -5.48 13.83 6.66
CA ARG A 237 -6.72 13.10 6.36
C ARG A 237 -6.58 11.70 6.90
#